data_AF-A0A660M5J0-F1
#
_entry.id   AF-A0A660M5J0-F1
#
_cell.length_a   1.000
_cell.length_b   1.000
_cell.length_c   1.000
_cell.angle_alpha   90.00
_cell.angle_beta   90.00
_cell.angle_gamma   90.00
#
_symmetry.space_group_name_H-M   'P 1'
#
loop_
_entity.id
_entity.type
_entity.pdbx_description
1 polymer ?
#
loop_
_entity_poly.entity_id
_entity_poly.type
_entity_poly.pdbx_seq_one_letter_code
_entity_poly.pdbx_strand_id
1 'polypeptide(L)'
;MEVLASACITRLFDSIMLERSYSADYTTIYHADCNFTFGASWHRKYNYYNGYMTGAKHYTCPECGHFSNPSSEKILFLHEEREIVPVSLFVDVLSYKNFIDLKIKYYGISLTFDGHKIDHGMLSQTLRFDFKRRMAIYIDQDKNKHDLTIEYLRRNTVMPILQFLGRSYAMKDFNRSHLNSVFKTLRLEFEDRIKGAYGFEAKNVYIAPSATEFNGYHYSMLLNMILKVAAPDMPAINTIIQNNARWFNSYGLVSHMPPFDDDVMRLTRQGINFHEALRRVHMAPNSRALRQAMIKDPLYVLMANVLNLFKDENCRRTILTLDRHSKSLFGHDPYDGLVKCATGIRDLMRVTTQDIRMMWLSLIQRFGESPVLNWILNTAYVDVRDSIEMYSKLQADARKELWGTKFRLRSFHEVLINIFNKQEYGDMHLPMIPALNADLNGLHFAVPKTAADLMIIGKKLRNCVGSYRDQVMNGNTAIVVVTNDRMQPVACLELRKDQEQFTRLVQAKLFGNQCVANNRDINGAVLEWANKLKIEPCTIDVEAQVS
;
A
#
# COMPACT_ATOMS: atom_id res chain seq x y z
N MET A 1 -45.37 -6.07 10.01
CA MET A 1 -44.45 -5.63 8.94
C MET A 1 -45.06 -4.38 8.38
N GLU A 2 -44.27 -3.32 8.27
CA GLU A 2 -44.70 -2.03 7.74
C GLU A 2 -43.80 -1.65 6.55
N VAL A 3 -44.38 -1.08 5.49
CA VAL A 3 -43.62 -0.55 4.35
C VAL A 3 -43.40 0.94 4.61
N LEU A 4 -42.15 1.35 4.83
CA LEU A 4 -41.83 2.75 5.18
C LEU A 4 -41.63 3.63 3.96
N ALA A 5 -41.06 3.07 2.89
CA ALA A 5 -40.82 3.77 1.63
C ALA A 5 -40.66 2.77 0.49
N SER A 6 -41.13 3.15 -0.69
CA SER A 6 -40.93 2.38 -1.93
C SER A 6 -40.56 3.29 -3.09
N ALA A 7 -39.79 2.75 -4.04
CA ALA A 7 -39.56 3.35 -5.35
C ALA A 7 -39.65 2.29 -6.45
N CYS A 8 -40.20 2.67 -7.60
CA CYS A 8 -40.29 1.82 -8.79
C CYS A 8 -39.60 2.52 -9.96
N ILE A 9 -38.74 1.78 -10.65
CA ILE A 9 -38.11 2.17 -11.90
C ILE A 9 -38.49 1.13 -12.93
N THR A 10 -39.44 1.48 -13.79
CA THR A 10 -40.04 0.55 -14.76
C THR A 10 -39.10 0.18 -15.91
N ARG A 11 -38.10 1.03 -16.19
CA ARG A 11 -37.10 0.81 -17.23
C ARG A 11 -35.75 1.37 -16.78
N LEU A 12 -34.73 0.52 -16.70
CA LEU A 12 -33.35 0.93 -16.34
C LEU A 12 -32.53 1.33 -17.57
N PHE A 13 -32.69 0.61 -18.68
CA PHE A 13 -31.91 0.81 -19.90
C PHE A 13 -32.86 0.80 -21.11
N ASP A 14 -32.55 1.55 -22.16
CA ASP A 14 -33.22 1.37 -23.46
C ASP A 14 -32.74 0.09 -24.13
N SER A 15 -31.46 -0.25 -23.94
CA SER A 15 -30.85 -1.45 -24.50
C SER A 15 -29.79 -2.05 -23.59
N ILE A 16 -29.65 -3.37 -23.67
CA ILE A 16 -28.54 -4.11 -23.05
C ILE A 16 -27.80 -4.83 -24.18
N MET A 17 -26.50 -4.61 -24.27
CA MET A 17 -25.64 -5.14 -25.33
C MET A 17 -24.56 -6.03 -24.70
N LEU A 18 -24.48 -7.26 -25.18
CA LEU A 18 -23.43 -8.21 -24.84
C LEU A 18 -22.44 -8.30 -26.01
N GLU A 19 -21.18 -8.01 -25.76
CA GLU A 19 -20.11 -7.98 -26.76
C GLU A 19 -18.85 -8.68 -26.23
N ARG A 20 -18.25 -9.57 -27.04
CA ARG A 20 -17.00 -10.25 -26.67
C ARG A 20 -15.88 -9.23 -26.53
N SER A 21 -15.24 -9.24 -25.36
CA SER A 21 -14.03 -8.43 -25.10
C SER A 21 -13.01 -8.61 -26.21
N TYR A 22 -12.44 -7.49 -26.68
CA TYR A 22 -11.34 -7.43 -27.64
C TYR A 22 -11.65 -7.84 -29.09
N SER A 23 -12.57 -8.79 -29.36
CA SER A 23 -12.89 -9.28 -30.71
C SER A 23 -14.09 -8.59 -31.37
N ALA A 24 -15.13 -8.24 -30.59
CA ALA A 24 -16.36 -7.60 -31.07
C ALA A 24 -17.02 -8.29 -32.29
N ASP A 25 -16.80 -9.59 -32.46
CA ASP A 25 -17.18 -10.40 -33.62
C ASP A 25 -18.69 -10.69 -33.72
N TYR A 26 -19.34 -10.76 -32.56
CA TYR A 26 -20.77 -10.93 -32.44
C TYR A 26 -21.30 -10.10 -31.28
N THR A 27 -22.45 -9.45 -31.48
CA THR A 27 -23.12 -8.66 -30.46
C THR A 27 -24.56 -9.10 -30.32
N THR A 28 -24.97 -9.41 -29.10
CA THR A 28 -26.37 -9.69 -28.74
C THR A 28 -26.97 -8.46 -28.11
N ILE A 29 -28.12 -8.02 -28.60
CA ILE A 29 -28.82 -6.81 -28.17
C ILE A 29 -30.19 -7.19 -27.66
N TYR A 30 -30.51 -6.75 -26.45
CA TYR A 30 -31.87 -6.71 -25.94
C TYR A 30 -32.39 -5.28 -26.02
N HIS A 31 -33.53 -5.09 -26.68
CA HIS A 31 -34.23 -3.81 -26.77
C HIS A 31 -35.41 -3.80 -25.79
N ALA A 32 -35.40 -2.86 -24.85
CA ALA A 32 -36.33 -2.87 -23.72
C ALA A 32 -37.79 -2.58 -24.11
N ASP A 33 -38.04 -1.72 -25.11
CA ASP A 33 -39.39 -1.24 -25.40
C ASP A 33 -40.27 -2.29 -26.08
N CYS A 34 -39.69 -3.14 -26.93
CA CYS A 34 -40.39 -4.25 -27.56
C CYS A 34 -40.05 -5.61 -26.94
N ASN A 35 -39.23 -5.64 -25.87
CA ASN A 35 -38.76 -6.85 -25.19
C ASN A 35 -38.08 -7.88 -26.11
N PHE A 36 -37.58 -7.43 -27.27
CA PHE A 36 -37.00 -8.28 -28.31
C PHE A 36 -35.49 -8.43 -28.14
N THR A 37 -34.96 -9.59 -28.50
CA THR A 37 -33.53 -9.88 -28.48
C THR A 37 -33.09 -10.40 -29.82
N PHE A 38 -31.95 -9.92 -30.29
CA PHE A 38 -31.36 -10.35 -31.55
C PHE A 38 -29.84 -10.26 -31.48
N GLY A 39 -29.17 -11.07 -32.27
CA GLY A 39 -27.72 -11.04 -32.43
C GLY A 39 -27.33 -10.78 -33.87
N ALA A 40 -26.20 -10.12 -34.07
CA ALA A 40 -25.62 -9.91 -35.39
C ALA A 40 -24.12 -9.65 -35.30
N SER A 41 -23.45 -9.88 -36.42
CA SER A 41 -22.11 -9.34 -36.67
C SER A 41 -22.23 -7.91 -37.19
N TRP A 42 -21.39 -7.02 -36.68
CA TRP A 42 -21.41 -5.60 -37.00
C TRP A 42 -20.10 -5.16 -37.62
N HIS A 43 -20.11 -4.01 -38.28
CA HIS A 43 -18.86 -3.38 -38.69
C HIS A 43 -18.01 -3.06 -37.45
N ARG A 44 -16.72 -3.40 -37.50
CA ARG A 44 -15.79 -3.26 -36.37
C ARG A 44 -14.75 -2.19 -36.67
N LYS A 45 -14.43 -1.38 -35.66
CA LYS A 45 -13.32 -0.42 -35.74
C LYS A 45 -12.30 -0.73 -34.64
N TYR A 46 -11.04 -0.86 -35.02
CA TYR A 46 -9.95 -1.05 -34.07
C TYR A 46 -9.50 0.29 -33.47
N ASN A 47 -9.24 0.29 -32.17
CA ASN A 47 -8.56 1.34 -31.44
C ASN A 47 -7.47 0.71 -30.56
N TYR A 48 -6.25 1.25 -30.64
CA TYR A 48 -5.10 0.80 -29.84
C TYR A 48 -5.40 0.71 -28.32
N TYR A 49 -6.19 1.62 -27.78
CA TYR A 49 -6.50 1.67 -26.34
C TYR A 49 -7.58 0.66 -25.90
N ASN A 50 -8.52 0.31 -26.79
CA ASN A 50 -9.75 -0.41 -26.43
C ASN A 50 -9.99 -1.71 -27.23
N GLY A 51 -9.09 -2.07 -28.16
CA GLY A 51 -9.27 -3.21 -29.07
C GLY A 51 -10.29 -2.93 -30.18
N TYR A 52 -10.94 -3.98 -30.69
CA TYR A 52 -12.05 -3.83 -31.62
C TYR A 52 -13.32 -3.38 -30.89
N MET A 53 -14.02 -2.41 -31.46
CA MET A 53 -15.34 -1.98 -31.00
C MET A 53 -16.39 -2.20 -32.11
N THR A 54 -17.56 -2.69 -31.72
CA THR A 54 -18.72 -2.88 -32.59
C THR A 54 -19.43 -1.58 -32.98
N GLY A 55 -19.95 -1.55 -34.22
CA GLY A 55 -20.92 -0.55 -34.71
C GLY A 55 -22.34 -0.73 -34.16
N ALA A 56 -22.60 -1.78 -33.37
CA ALA A 56 -23.92 -2.11 -32.81
C ALA A 56 -24.58 -1.00 -31.97
N LYS A 57 -23.83 0.03 -31.60
CA LYS A 57 -24.34 1.18 -30.85
C LYS A 57 -25.42 1.97 -31.62
N HIS A 58 -25.44 1.89 -32.95
CA HIS A 58 -26.42 2.58 -33.80
C HIS A 58 -27.22 1.55 -34.62
N TYR A 59 -28.05 0.76 -33.94
CA TYR A 59 -28.85 -0.29 -34.56
C TYR A 59 -30.27 0.19 -34.89
N THR A 60 -30.92 -0.49 -35.83
CA THR A 60 -32.38 -0.44 -36.00
C THR A 60 -32.97 -1.74 -35.48
N CYS A 61 -33.88 -1.67 -34.51
CA CYS A 61 -34.54 -2.85 -33.95
C CYS A 61 -35.35 -3.55 -35.07
N PRO A 62 -35.09 -4.83 -35.37
CA PRO A 62 -35.80 -5.53 -36.43
C PRO A 62 -37.28 -5.80 -36.10
N GLU A 63 -37.65 -5.80 -34.82
CA GLU A 63 -39.03 -6.06 -34.38
C GLU A 63 -39.91 -4.80 -34.45
N CYS A 64 -39.42 -3.66 -33.95
CA CYS A 64 -40.23 -2.44 -33.83
C CYS A 64 -39.76 -1.26 -34.68
N GLY A 65 -38.66 -1.40 -35.42
CA GLY A 65 -38.10 -0.35 -36.27
C GLY A 65 -37.43 0.81 -35.52
N HIS A 66 -37.30 0.74 -34.19
CA HIS A 66 -36.66 1.80 -33.39
C HIS A 66 -35.17 1.94 -33.76
N PHE A 67 -34.72 3.17 -34.00
CA PHE A 67 -33.31 3.47 -34.26
C PHE A 67 -32.63 3.95 -32.98
N SER A 68 -31.59 3.22 -32.54
CA SER A 68 -30.87 3.52 -31.31
C SER A 68 -29.96 4.75 -31.45
N ASN A 69 -30.00 5.60 -30.42
CA ASN A 69 -29.17 6.80 -30.31
C ASN A 69 -28.39 6.82 -28.98
N PRO A 70 -27.10 6.42 -28.99
CA PRO A 70 -26.26 6.39 -27.80
C PRO A 70 -26.05 7.74 -27.11
N SER A 71 -26.30 8.86 -27.79
CA SER A 71 -26.18 10.20 -27.20
C SER A 71 -27.35 10.55 -26.28
N SER A 72 -28.53 9.93 -26.49
CA SER A 72 -29.74 10.18 -25.69
C SER A 72 -30.17 8.97 -24.86
N GLU A 73 -29.81 7.76 -25.29
CA GLU A 73 -30.25 6.51 -24.69
C GLU A 73 -29.29 5.99 -23.62
N LYS A 74 -29.84 5.22 -22.68
CA LYS A 74 -29.08 4.46 -21.68
C LYS A 74 -28.87 3.05 -22.19
N ILE A 75 -27.67 2.82 -22.72
CA ILE A 75 -27.23 1.51 -23.21
C ILE A 75 -26.25 0.89 -22.20
N LEU A 76 -26.56 -0.31 -21.72
CA LEU A 76 -25.66 -1.10 -20.88
C LEU A 76 -24.79 -2.00 -21.77
N PHE A 77 -23.47 -2.00 -21.54
CA PHE A 77 -22.54 -2.91 -22.21
C PHE A 77 -22.08 -3.99 -21.22
N LEU A 78 -22.17 -5.24 -21.65
CA LEU A 78 -21.73 -6.43 -20.95
C LEU A 78 -20.64 -7.13 -21.75
N HIS A 79 -19.75 -7.80 -21.04
CA HIS A 79 -18.60 -8.50 -21.63
C HIS A 79 -18.58 -9.99 -21.31
N GLU A 80 -19.42 -10.43 -20.37
CA GLU A 80 -19.54 -11.81 -19.92
C GLU A 80 -20.95 -12.31 -20.23
N GLU A 81 -21.06 -13.52 -20.80
CA GLU A 81 -22.36 -14.15 -20.97
C GLU A 81 -22.98 -14.48 -19.62
N ARG A 82 -24.31 -14.58 -19.60
CA ARG A 82 -25.06 -15.06 -18.43
C ARG A 82 -24.92 -14.18 -17.18
N GLU A 83 -24.35 -12.97 -17.29
CA GLU A 83 -24.46 -11.95 -16.25
C GLU A 83 -25.93 -11.54 -16.12
N ILE A 84 -26.48 -11.66 -14.90
CA ILE A 84 -27.87 -11.30 -14.61
C ILE A 84 -27.96 -9.79 -14.44
N VAL A 85 -28.78 -9.16 -15.27
CA VAL A 85 -28.99 -7.72 -15.28
C VAL A 85 -30.45 -7.35 -15.05
N PRO A 86 -30.73 -6.27 -14.31
CA PRO A 86 -32.09 -5.79 -14.09
C PRO A 86 -32.59 -4.98 -15.29
N VAL A 87 -33.82 -5.25 -15.72
CA VAL A 87 -34.52 -4.40 -16.71
C VAL A 87 -35.47 -3.40 -16.03
N SER A 88 -36.06 -3.80 -14.91
CA SER A 88 -36.95 -3.00 -14.05
C SER A 88 -36.64 -3.29 -12.58
N LEU A 89 -36.98 -2.37 -11.69
CA LEU A 89 -36.53 -2.44 -10.30
C LEU A 89 -37.55 -1.82 -9.34
N PHE A 90 -37.77 -2.49 -8.21
CA PHE A 90 -38.63 -2.08 -7.10
C PHE A 90 -37.79 -2.11 -5.83
N VAL A 91 -37.65 -0.96 -5.16
CA VAL A 91 -36.93 -0.83 -3.89
C VAL A 91 -37.94 -0.59 -2.79
N ASP A 92 -37.91 -1.41 -1.75
CA ASP A 92 -38.76 -1.29 -0.57
C ASP A 92 -37.89 -1.19 0.69
N VAL A 93 -38.28 -0.32 1.62
CA VAL A 93 -37.78 -0.33 3.01
C VAL A 93 -38.88 -0.89 3.89
N LEU A 94 -38.61 -2.05 4.48
CA LEU A 94 -39.58 -2.80 5.28
C LEU A 94 -39.14 -2.79 6.75
N SER A 95 -40.02 -2.31 7.62
CA SER A 95 -39.80 -2.30 9.06
C SER A 95 -40.46 -3.51 9.72
N TYR A 96 -39.68 -4.19 10.55
CA TYR A 96 -40.13 -5.30 11.39
C TYR A 96 -39.81 -4.99 12.85
N LYS A 97 -40.23 -5.87 13.77
CA LYS A 97 -40.04 -5.67 15.21
C LYS A 97 -38.57 -5.48 15.59
N ASN A 98 -37.67 -6.33 15.09
CA ASN A 98 -36.27 -6.39 15.52
C ASN A 98 -35.26 -6.02 14.43
N PHE A 99 -35.72 -5.82 13.19
CA PHE A 99 -34.86 -5.60 12.04
C PHE A 99 -35.56 -4.73 11.00
N ILE A 100 -34.76 -4.13 10.12
CA ILE A 100 -35.22 -3.44 8.93
C ILE A 100 -34.60 -4.10 7.70
N ASP A 101 -35.37 -4.20 6.62
CA ASP A 101 -34.94 -4.78 5.36
C ASP A 101 -34.95 -3.70 4.29
N LEU A 102 -33.81 -3.52 3.60
CA LEU A 102 -33.77 -2.94 2.27
C LEU A 102 -33.96 -4.08 1.27
N LYS A 103 -35.12 -4.15 0.62
CA LYS A 103 -35.44 -5.19 -0.36
C LYS A 103 -35.47 -4.60 -1.75
N ILE A 104 -34.66 -5.15 -2.66
CA ILE A 104 -34.68 -4.80 -4.08
C ILE A 104 -35.20 -5.99 -4.86
N LYS A 105 -36.37 -5.84 -5.48
CA LYS A 105 -36.90 -6.79 -6.47
C LYS A 105 -36.64 -6.25 -7.86
N TYR A 106 -36.38 -7.12 -8.81
CA TYR A 106 -36.12 -6.71 -10.18
C TYR A 106 -36.47 -7.84 -11.14
N TYR A 107 -36.86 -7.48 -12.35
CA TYR A 107 -36.96 -8.44 -13.44
C TYR A 107 -35.58 -8.66 -14.03
N GLY A 108 -35.08 -9.90 -13.94
CA GLY A 108 -33.72 -10.26 -14.31
C GLY A 108 -33.66 -10.95 -15.66
N ILE A 109 -32.73 -10.52 -16.51
CA ILE A 109 -32.42 -11.21 -17.77
C ILE A 109 -30.92 -11.45 -17.85
N SER A 110 -30.49 -12.35 -18.72
CA SER A 110 -29.09 -12.45 -19.12
C SER A 110 -28.99 -12.76 -20.61
N LEU A 111 -27.89 -12.37 -21.24
CA LEU A 111 -27.68 -12.55 -22.68
C LEU A 111 -26.61 -13.61 -22.96
N THR A 112 -26.67 -14.17 -24.16
CA THR A 112 -25.69 -15.12 -24.71
C THR A 112 -25.22 -14.66 -26.10
N PHE A 113 -23.98 -14.98 -26.48
CA PHE A 113 -23.31 -14.67 -27.74
C PHE A 113 -23.87 -15.43 -28.95
N ASP A 114 -24.94 -16.21 -28.78
CA ASP A 114 -25.70 -16.83 -29.86
C ASP A 114 -26.94 -16.01 -30.26
N GLY A 115 -27.15 -14.85 -29.62
CA GLY A 115 -28.27 -13.95 -29.93
C GLY A 115 -29.50 -14.15 -29.06
N HIS A 116 -29.44 -15.00 -28.03
CA HIS A 116 -30.58 -15.28 -27.15
C HIS A 116 -30.56 -14.51 -25.83
N LYS A 117 -31.75 -14.40 -25.24
CA LYS A 117 -32.00 -13.92 -23.88
C LYS A 117 -32.48 -15.09 -23.04
N ILE A 118 -31.93 -15.22 -21.84
CA ILE A 118 -32.44 -16.08 -20.78
C ILE A 118 -33.22 -15.19 -19.82
N ASP A 119 -34.47 -15.56 -19.59
CA ASP A 119 -35.37 -14.88 -18.67
C ASP A 119 -35.32 -15.54 -17.30
N HIS A 120 -34.95 -14.78 -16.26
CA HIS A 120 -34.90 -15.25 -14.88
C HIS A 120 -36.15 -14.84 -14.08
N GLY A 121 -37.07 -14.12 -14.70
CA GLY A 121 -38.28 -13.60 -14.07
C GLY A 121 -37.98 -12.60 -12.95
N MET A 122 -38.87 -12.58 -11.94
CA MET A 122 -38.76 -11.67 -10.80
C MET A 122 -37.80 -12.21 -9.74
N LEU A 123 -36.64 -11.57 -9.62
CA LEU A 123 -35.62 -11.85 -8.61
C LEU A 123 -35.73 -10.87 -7.44
N SER A 124 -35.07 -11.19 -6.32
CA SER A 124 -34.99 -10.24 -5.21
C SER A 124 -33.73 -10.41 -4.37
N GLN A 125 -33.11 -9.32 -3.97
CA GLN A 125 -32.03 -9.27 -3.00
C GLN A 125 -32.48 -8.46 -1.78
N THR A 126 -32.08 -8.85 -0.57
CA THR A 126 -32.42 -8.15 0.66
C THR A 126 -31.19 -7.92 1.51
N LEU A 127 -30.98 -6.68 1.94
CA LEU A 127 -30.04 -6.33 3.00
C LEU A 127 -30.82 -6.08 4.29
N ARG A 128 -30.63 -6.96 5.28
CA ARG A 128 -31.28 -6.89 6.58
C ARG A 128 -30.33 -6.32 7.62
N PHE A 129 -30.78 -5.35 8.41
CA PHE A 129 -30.09 -4.87 9.60
C PHE A 129 -30.83 -5.38 10.83
N ASP A 130 -30.23 -6.36 11.53
CA ASP A 130 -30.81 -7.00 12.72
C ASP A 130 -30.24 -6.36 13.99
N PHE A 131 -31.05 -5.53 14.66
CA PHE A 131 -30.64 -4.79 15.85
C PHE A 131 -30.60 -5.68 17.10
N LYS A 132 -31.32 -6.81 17.11
CA LYS A 132 -31.26 -7.79 18.20
C LYS A 132 -29.96 -8.59 18.14
N ARG A 133 -29.56 -9.04 16.94
CA ARG A 133 -28.27 -9.73 16.69
C ARG A 133 -27.09 -8.77 16.61
N ARG A 134 -27.35 -7.46 16.46
CA ARG A 134 -26.35 -6.41 16.21
C ARG A 134 -25.47 -6.74 15.00
N MET A 135 -26.09 -7.18 13.90
CA MET A 135 -25.40 -7.52 12.66
C MET A 135 -26.28 -7.28 11.44
N ALA A 136 -25.65 -7.18 10.27
CA ALA A 136 -26.34 -7.19 9.01
C ALA A 136 -26.27 -8.58 8.36
N ILE A 137 -27.31 -8.90 7.58
CA ILE A 137 -27.47 -10.18 6.87
C ILE A 137 -27.82 -9.86 5.44
N TYR A 138 -27.12 -10.46 4.49
CA TYR A 138 -27.47 -10.39 3.08
C TYR A 138 -28.24 -11.63 2.66
N ILE A 139 -29.39 -11.44 2.03
CA ILE A 139 -30.19 -12.51 1.42
C ILE A 139 -30.08 -12.32 -0.09
N ASP A 140 -29.39 -13.25 -0.74
CA ASP A 140 -29.14 -13.17 -2.18
C ASP A 140 -30.38 -13.53 -3.02
N GLN A 141 -30.21 -13.50 -4.33
CA GLN A 141 -31.28 -13.80 -5.29
C GLN A 141 -31.82 -15.23 -5.15
N ASP A 142 -30.94 -16.17 -4.80
CA ASP A 142 -31.21 -17.59 -4.57
C ASP A 142 -31.77 -17.88 -3.16
N LYS A 143 -32.00 -16.82 -2.37
CA LYS A 143 -32.51 -16.84 -0.99
C LYS A 143 -31.55 -17.43 0.03
N ASN A 144 -30.28 -17.59 -0.30
CA ASN A 144 -29.27 -17.94 0.69
C ASN A 144 -29.02 -16.75 1.61
N LYS A 145 -28.83 -17.04 2.90
CA LYS A 145 -28.59 -16.04 3.94
C LYS A 145 -27.12 -16.03 4.31
N HIS A 146 -26.53 -14.84 4.29
CA HIS A 146 -25.11 -14.62 4.55
C HIS A 146 -24.97 -13.62 5.69
N ASP A 147 -24.39 -14.03 6.81
CA ASP A 147 -24.01 -13.11 7.88
C ASP A 147 -22.84 -12.23 7.40
N LEU A 148 -23.01 -10.91 7.46
CA LEU A 148 -22.04 -9.95 6.92
C LEU A 148 -20.90 -9.68 7.90
N THR A 149 -20.00 -10.65 7.99
CA THR A 149 -18.70 -10.53 8.66
C THR A 149 -17.71 -9.71 7.82
N ILE A 150 -16.64 -9.22 8.44
CA ILE A 150 -15.54 -8.57 7.71
C ILE A 150 -14.97 -9.51 6.65
N GLU A 151 -14.75 -10.78 7.00
CA GLU A 151 -14.18 -11.74 6.06
C GLU A 151 -15.11 -12.01 4.87
N TYR A 152 -16.43 -12.05 5.10
CA TYR A 152 -17.40 -12.16 4.02
C TYR A 152 -17.31 -10.96 3.07
N LEU A 153 -17.29 -9.73 3.62
CA LEU A 153 -17.22 -8.50 2.83
C LEU A 153 -15.96 -8.47 1.96
N ARG A 154 -14.80 -8.96 2.45
CA ARG A 154 -13.53 -9.01 1.70
C ARG A 154 -13.56 -9.92 0.49
N ARG A 155 -14.43 -10.91 0.48
CA ARG A 155 -14.48 -11.96 -0.56
C ARG A 155 -15.69 -11.88 -1.47
N ASN A 156 -16.74 -11.15 -1.08
CA ASN A 156 -18.04 -11.18 -1.75
C ASN A 156 -18.62 -9.78 -1.93
N THR A 157 -19.34 -9.60 -3.04
CA THR A 157 -20.10 -8.37 -3.30
C THR A 157 -21.48 -8.45 -2.65
N VAL A 158 -21.82 -7.45 -1.84
CA VAL A 158 -23.15 -7.33 -1.23
C VAL A 158 -24.03 -6.44 -2.08
N MET A 159 -25.25 -6.87 -2.37
CA MET A 159 -26.21 -6.12 -3.21
C MET A 159 -25.60 -5.71 -4.58
N PRO A 160 -25.04 -6.64 -5.39
CA PRO A 160 -24.40 -6.32 -6.67
C PRO A 160 -25.33 -5.56 -7.62
N ILE A 161 -26.65 -5.66 -7.44
CA ILE A 161 -27.66 -4.94 -8.22
C ILE A 161 -27.46 -3.41 -8.25
N LEU A 162 -26.81 -2.85 -7.22
CA LEU A 162 -26.54 -1.42 -7.10
C LEU A 162 -25.59 -0.91 -8.20
N GLN A 163 -24.74 -1.79 -8.77
CA GLN A 163 -23.78 -1.43 -9.82
C GLN A 163 -24.48 -0.93 -11.11
N PHE A 164 -25.69 -1.39 -11.36
CA PHE A 164 -26.45 -1.01 -12.55
C PHE A 164 -27.10 0.36 -12.43
N LEU A 165 -27.31 0.88 -11.21
CA LEU A 165 -28.08 2.10 -10.98
C LEU A 165 -27.36 3.33 -11.54
N GLY A 166 -26.06 3.50 -11.29
CA GLY A 166 -25.29 4.70 -11.62
C GLY A 166 -25.24 5.06 -13.12
N ARG A 167 -25.46 4.08 -14.01
CA ARG A 167 -25.44 4.28 -15.47
C ARG A 167 -26.82 4.18 -16.12
N SER A 168 -27.88 3.97 -15.33
CA SER A 168 -29.23 3.70 -15.79
C SER A 168 -30.14 4.93 -15.73
N TYR A 169 -31.39 4.74 -16.14
CA TYR A 169 -32.48 5.68 -15.89
C TYR A 169 -32.82 5.89 -14.41
N ALA A 170 -32.27 5.10 -13.48
CA ALA A 170 -32.33 5.42 -12.06
C ALA A 170 -31.74 6.82 -11.75
N MET A 171 -30.79 7.29 -12.56
CA MET A 171 -30.13 8.59 -12.37
C MET A 171 -30.84 9.78 -13.03
N LYS A 172 -31.96 9.57 -13.75
CA LYS A 172 -32.82 10.68 -14.19
C LYS A 172 -33.41 11.37 -12.96
N ASP A 173 -33.53 12.71 -13.00
CA ASP A 173 -33.87 13.53 -11.83
C ASP A 173 -35.08 13.02 -11.03
N PHE A 174 -36.16 12.68 -11.72
CA PHE A 174 -37.36 12.12 -11.09
C PHE A 174 -37.07 10.82 -10.33
N ASN A 175 -36.48 9.82 -11.00
CA ASN A 175 -36.18 8.51 -10.38
C ASN A 175 -35.14 8.63 -9.27
N ARG A 176 -34.11 9.45 -9.49
CA ARG A 176 -33.03 9.69 -8.54
C ARG A 176 -33.56 10.30 -7.24
N SER A 177 -34.48 11.26 -7.33
CA SER A 177 -35.12 11.88 -6.17
C SER A 177 -35.91 10.86 -5.35
N HIS A 178 -36.73 10.02 -6.00
CA HIS A 178 -37.49 8.97 -5.33
C HIS A 178 -36.59 7.94 -4.67
N LEU A 179 -35.57 7.47 -5.39
CA LEU A 179 -34.60 6.51 -4.87
C LEU A 179 -33.85 7.09 -3.65
N ASN A 180 -33.38 8.33 -3.73
CA ASN A 180 -32.72 8.99 -2.60
C ASN A 180 -33.66 9.17 -1.40
N SER A 181 -34.96 9.40 -1.64
CA SER A 181 -35.95 9.45 -0.56
C SER A 181 -36.07 8.11 0.15
N VAL A 182 -36.13 6.99 -0.59
CA VAL A 182 -36.16 5.63 -0.01
C VAL A 182 -34.92 5.36 0.85
N PHE A 183 -33.72 5.64 0.35
CA PHE A 183 -32.47 5.47 1.10
C PHE A 183 -32.36 6.42 2.30
N LYS A 184 -32.92 7.64 2.21
CA LYS A 184 -33.03 8.57 3.34
C LYS A 184 -33.94 7.99 4.43
N THR A 185 -35.09 7.43 4.08
CA THR A 185 -36.00 6.77 5.02
C THR A 185 -35.33 5.56 5.69
N LEU A 186 -34.64 4.72 4.92
CA LEU A 186 -33.85 3.61 5.45
C LEU A 186 -32.85 4.10 6.52
N ARG A 187 -32.08 5.14 6.20
CA ARG A 187 -31.08 5.71 7.12
C ARG A 187 -31.71 6.25 8.39
N LEU A 188 -32.80 7.01 8.28
CA LEU A 188 -33.47 7.62 9.42
C LEU A 188 -34.04 6.56 10.37
N GLU A 189 -34.72 5.54 9.82
CA GLU A 189 -35.20 4.41 10.62
C GLU A 189 -34.02 3.68 11.26
N PHE A 190 -32.92 3.44 10.53
CA PHE A 190 -31.72 2.82 11.09
C PHE A 190 -31.15 3.62 12.29
N GLU A 191 -31.02 4.93 12.15
CA GLU A 191 -30.53 5.82 13.23
C GLU A 191 -31.41 5.75 14.48
N ASP A 192 -32.73 5.77 14.31
CA ASP A 192 -33.70 5.64 15.41
C ASP A 192 -33.58 4.27 16.11
N ARG A 193 -33.49 3.18 15.34
CA ARG A 193 -33.32 1.83 15.87
C ARG A 193 -31.98 1.64 16.60
N ILE A 194 -30.90 2.27 16.14
CA ILE A 194 -29.62 2.28 16.87
C ILE A 194 -29.76 3.02 18.21
N LYS A 195 -30.39 4.20 18.21
CA LYS A 195 -30.64 4.95 19.45
C LYS A 195 -31.41 4.11 20.47
N GLY A 196 -32.43 3.39 20.04
CA GLY A 196 -33.17 2.45 20.89
C GLY A 196 -32.32 1.26 21.38
N ALA A 197 -31.47 0.68 20.51
CA ALA A 197 -30.70 -0.53 20.83
C ALA A 197 -29.45 -0.27 21.69
N TYR A 198 -28.86 0.92 21.62
CA TYR A 198 -27.59 1.28 22.27
C TYR A 198 -27.70 2.44 23.28
N GLY A 199 -28.80 3.19 23.27
CA GLY A 199 -29.01 4.34 24.16
C GLY A 199 -28.33 5.64 23.69
N PHE A 200 -27.71 5.65 22.52
CA PHE A 200 -27.09 6.85 21.93
C PHE A 200 -27.19 6.84 20.39
N GLU A 201 -27.10 8.03 19.81
CA GLU A 201 -27.20 8.22 18.35
C GLU A 201 -25.88 7.84 17.66
N ALA A 202 -25.98 7.06 16.57
CA ALA A 202 -24.84 6.85 15.68
C ALA A 202 -24.57 8.11 14.87
N LYS A 203 -23.34 8.62 14.97
CA LYS A 203 -22.89 9.78 14.16
C LYS A 203 -22.44 9.34 12.77
N ASN A 204 -22.55 10.25 11.80
CA ASN A 204 -22.03 10.08 10.44
C ASN A 204 -22.46 8.77 9.77
N VAL A 205 -23.75 8.39 9.88
CA VAL A 205 -24.31 7.24 9.16
C VAL A 205 -24.43 7.56 7.67
N TYR A 206 -24.90 8.76 7.33
CA TYR A 206 -25.00 9.23 5.96
C TYR A 206 -23.62 9.36 5.31
N ILE A 207 -23.49 8.78 4.12
CA ILE A 207 -22.38 9.03 3.18
C ILE A 207 -23.03 9.39 1.86
N ALA A 208 -22.61 10.50 1.24
CA ALA A 208 -23.17 10.94 -0.02
C ALA A 208 -22.92 9.89 -1.11
N PRO A 209 -23.95 9.43 -1.84
CA PRO A 209 -23.80 8.45 -2.90
C PRO A 209 -23.12 9.05 -4.12
N SER A 210 -22.45 8.22 -4.93
CA SER A 210 -21.93 8.62 -6.24
C SER A 210 -22.35 7.61 -7.30
N ALA A 211 -22.67 8.09 -8.50
CA ALA A 211 -22.97 7.24 -9.65
C ALA A 211 -21.79 6.36 -10.08
N THR A 212 -20.58 6.70 -9.63
CA THR A 212 -19.33 6.00 -9.94
C THR A 212 -18.66 5.38 -8.71
N GLU A 213 -19.33 5.32 -7.56
CA GLU A 213 -18.75 4.67 -6.39
C GLU A 213 -18.57 3.16 -6.59
N PHE A 214 -17.59 2.60 -5.87
CA PHE A 214 -17.31 1.17 -5.87
C PHE A 214 -18.54 0.37 -5.39
N ASN A 215 -18.84 -0.73 -6.07
CA ASN A 215 -20.03 -1.58 -5.87
C ASN A 215 -21.40 -0.89 -6.10
N GLY A 216 -21.41 0.34 -6.62
CA GLY A 216 -22.62 0.97 -7.14
C GLY A 216 -23.32 1.93 -6.18
N TYR A 217 -24.37 2.56 -6.68
CA TYR A 217 -25.01 3.72 -6.06
C TYR A 217 -25.55 3.42 -4.65
N HIS A 218 -25.20 4.26 -3.67
CA HIS A 218 -25.48 4.12 -2.21
C HIS A 218 -24.66 3.05 -1.47
N TYR A 219 -23.78 2.29 -2.13
CA TYR A 219 -23.08 1.20 -1.48
C TYR A 219 -22.23 1.65 -0.29
N SER A 220 -21.53 2.77 -0.37
CA SER A 220 -20.68 3.26 0.73
C SER A 220 -21.50 3.54 2.00
N MET A 221 -22.70 4.10 1.85
CA MET A 221 -23.62 4.32 2.97
C MET A 221 -24.11 2.99 3.55
N LEU A 222 -24.47 2.02 2.70
CA LEU A 222 -24.89 0.69 3.16
C LEU A 222 -23.76 -0.05 3.88
N LEU A 223 -22.52 -0.01 3.37
CA LEU A 223 -21.35 -0.57 4.03
C LEU A 223 -21.14 0.09 5.41
N ASN A 224 -21.31 1.41 5.50
CA ASN A 224 -21.22 2.12 6.77
C ASN A 224 -22.30 1.63 7.77
N MET A 225 -23.53 1.45 7.31
CA MET A 225 -24.63 0.91 8.13
C MET A 225 -24.39 -0.56 8.54
N ILE A 226 -23.88 -1.39 7.62
CA ILE A 226 -23.53 -2.81 7.84
C ILE A 226 -22.56 -2.94 9.02
N LEU A 227 -21.62 -2.02 9.14
CA LEU A 227 -20.65 -2.01 10.24
C LEU A 227 -21.23 -1.34 11.50
N LYS A 228 -21.95 -0.22 11.34
CA LYS A 228 -22.51 0.55 12.47
C LYS A 228 -23.60 -0.17 13.25
N VAL A 229 -24.26 -1.18 12.66
CA VAL A 229 -25.22 -2.01 13.41
C VAL A 229 -24.56 -2.78 14.55
N ALA A 230 -23.24 -3.05 14.44
CA ALA A 230 -22.43 -3.71 15.46
C ALA A 230 -21.55 -2.73 16.23
N ALA A 231 -21.10 -1.64 15.60
CA ALA A 231 -20.19 -0.64 16.14
C ALA A 231 -20.71 0.79 15.87
N PRO A 232 -21.79 1.23 16.53
CA PRO A 232 -22.47 2.50 16.20
C PRO A 232 -21.60 3.74 16.42
N ASP A 233 -20.65 3.67 17.35
CA ASP A 233 -19.69 4.71 17.72
C ASP A 233 -18.45 4.78 16.81
N MET A 234 -18.29 3.84 15.87
CA MET A 234 -17.25 3.87 14.86
C MET A 234 -17.31 5.16 14.03
N PRO A 235 -16.18 5.76 13.60
CA PRO A 235 -16.18 6.79 12.56
C PRO A 235 -16.81 6.31 11.24
N ALA A 236 -17.05 7.22 10.29
CA ALA A 236 -17.56 6.80 8.99
C ALA A 236 -16.54 5.93 8.25
N ILE A 237 -17.00 4.85 7.60
CA ILE A 237 -16.11 3.87 6.97
C ILE A 237 -15.21 4.48 5.89
N ASN A 238 -15.69 5.48 5.15
CA ASN A 238 -14.90 6.20 4.15
C ASN A 238 -13.72 6.96 4.78
N THR A 239 -13.89 7.57 5.96
CA THR A 239 -12.80 8.19 6.71
C THR A 239 -11.74 7.16 7.10
N ILE A 240 -12.17 6.00 7.60
CA ILE A 240 -11.26 4.92 8.01
C ILE A 240 -10.49 4.37 6.80
N ILE A 241 -11.16 4.14 5.67
CA ILE A 241 -10.55 3.69 4.41
C ILE A 241 -9.53 4.72 3.88
N GLN A 242 -9.86 6.01 3.90
CA GLN A 242 -8.94 7.08 3.49
C GLN A 242 -7.71 7.15 4.39
N ASN A 243 -7.89 7.04 5.70
CA ASN A 243 -6.77 7.00 6.63
C ASN A 243 -5.91 5.75 6.36
N ASN A 244 -6.52 4.60 6.06
CA ASN A 244 -5.78 3.38 5.74
C ASN A 244 -4.85 3.57 4.54
N ALA A 245 -5.35 4.18 3.45
CA ALA A 245 -4.53 4.50 2.29
C ALA A 245 -3.32 5.39 2.64
N ARG A 246 -3.49 6.34 3.56
CA ARG A 246 -2.39 7.19 4.07
C ARG A 246 -1.38 6.39 4.90
N TRP A 247 -1.85 5.51 5.78
CA TRP A 247 -0.96 4.69 6.61
C TRP A 247 -0.13 3.69 5.81
N PHE A 248 -0.58 3.28 4.62
CA PHE A 248 0.12 2.32 3.75
C PHE A 248 0.70 2.93 2.48
N ASN A 249 0.72 4.27 2.36
CA ASN A 249 1.18 5.01 1.18
C ASN A 249 0.64 4.42 -0.14
N SER A 250 -0.63 4.01 -0.13
CA SER A 250 -1.27 3.42 -1.30
C SER A 250 -1.57 4.55 -2.28
N TYR A 251 -0.65 4.84 -3.19
CA TYR A 251 -0.65 5.92 -4.19
C TYR A 251 -1.90 5.92 -5.10
N GLY A 252 -3.07 6.24 -4.55
CA GLY A 252 -4.37 6.18 -5.25
C GLY A 252 -5.03 4.80 -5.28
N LEU A 253 -4.34 3.72 -4.87
CA LEU A 253 -4.91 2.38 -4.75
C LEU A 253 -5.64 2.22 -3.41
N VAL A 254 -6.81 2.83 -3.30
CA VAL A 254 -7.64 2.75 -2.09
C VAL A 254 -8.33 1.40 -2.05
N SER A 255 -7.97 0.56 -1.07
CA SER A 255 -8.77 -0.63 -0.75
C SER A 255 -10.12 -0.16 -0.20
N HIS A 256 -11.22 -0.53 -0.87
CA HIS A 256 -12.58 -0.24 -0.40
C HIS A 256 -13.03 -1.14 0.76
N MET A 257 -12.12 -1.95 1.32
CA MET A 257 -12.41 -2.90 2.37
C MET A 257 -12.13 -2.35 3.77
N PRO A 258 -12.89 -2.77 4.80
CA PRO A 258 -12.60 -2.43 6.19
C PRO A 258 -11.20 -2.90 6.63
N PRO A 259 -10.35 -2.00 7.19
CA PRO A 259 -8.96 -2.31 7.55
C PRO A 259 -8.81 -2.85 8.99
N PHE A 260 -9.78 -3.65 9.44
CA PHE A 260 -9.81 -4.29 10.76
C PHE A 260 -10.57 -5.61 10.66
N ASP A 261 -10.36 -6.52 11.61
CA ASP A 261 -10.88 -7.89 11.55
C ASP A 261 -12.16 -8.12 12.35
N ASP A 262 -12.78 -9.28 12.14
CA ASP A 262 -14.03 -9.69 12.81
C ASP A 262 -13.95 -9.71 14.33
N ASP A 263 -12.76 -9.87 14.90
CA ASP A 263 -12.54 -9.80 16.34
C ASP A 263 -12.94 -8.45 16.94
N VAL A 264 -12.74 -7.36 16.19
CA VAL A 264 -13.19 -6.02 16.61
C VAL A 264 -14.71 -6.01 16.69
N MET A 265 -15.38 -6.49 15.64
CA MET A 265 -16.84 -6.52 15.55
C MET A 265 -17.47 -7.50 16.56
N ARG A 266 -16.76 -8.56 16.94
CA ARG A 266 -17.17 -9.46 18.03
C ARG A 266 -17.19 -8.74 19.38
N LEU A 267 -16.15 -7.97 19.69
CA LEU A 267 -16.09 -7.18 20.94
C LEU A 267 -17.13 -6.06 20.96
N THR A 268 -17.36 -5.36 19.85
CA THR A 268 -18.35 -4.27 19.84
C THR A 268 -19.78 -4.76 20.01
N ARG A 269 -20.11 -5.93 19.46
CA ARG A 269 -21.41 -6.59 19.70
C ARG A 269 -21.65 -6.92 21.18
N GLN A 270 -20.58 -7.16 21.94
CA GLN A 270 -20.61 -7.38 23.39
C GLN A 270 -20.69 -6.06 24.20
N GLY A 271 -20.76 -4.90 23.53
CA GLY A 271 -20.89 -3.59 24.18
C GLY A 271 -19.57 -2.86 24.42
N ILE A 272 -18.45 -3.37 23.91
CA ILE A 272 -17.17 -2.66 23.96
C ILE A 272 -17.16 -1.54 22.92
N ASN A 273 -16.72 -0.35 23.30
CA ASN A 273 -16.55 0.78 22.38
C ASN A 273 -15.56 0.44 21.23
N PHE A 274 -15.79 0.93 20.02
CA PHE A 274 -14.99 0.62 18.83
C PHE A 274 -13.49 0.88 19.01
N HIS A 275 -13.10 2.02 19.58
CA HIS A 275 -11.68 2.34 19.81
C HIS A 275 -11.05 1.40 20.84
N GLU A 276 -11.79 1.02 21.88
CA GLU A 276 -11.32 0.06 22.88
C GLU A 276 -11.23 -1.35 22.31
N ALA A 277 -12.17 -1.76 21.45
CA ALA A 277 -12.14 -3.03 20.75
C ALA A 277 -10.90 -3.13 19.84
N LEU A 278 -10.64 -2.11 19.02
CA LEU A 278 -9.41 -2.01 18.22
C LEU A 278 -8.17 -2.14 19.09
N ARG A 279 -8.09 -1.38 20.18
CA ARG A 279 -6.93 -1.41 21.07
C ARG A 279 -6.68 -2.81 21.64
N ARG A 280 -7.73 -3.54 22.04
CA ARG A 280 -7.62 -4.90 22.57
C ARG A 280 -7.14 -5.90 21.50
N VAL A 281 -7.73 -5.86 20.31
CA VAL A 281 -7.37 -6.77 19.20
C VAL A 281 -5.92 -6.57 18.78
N HIS A 282 -5.48 -5.32 18.65
CA HIS A 282 -4.09 -4.99 18.31
C HIS A 282 -3.12 -5.07 19.49
N MET A 283 -3.58 -5.49 20.68
CA MET A 283 -2.78 -5.53 21.92
C MET A 283 -2.05 -4.20 22.21
N ALA A 284 -2.68 -3.08 21.87
CA ALA A 284 -2.11 -1.75 22.04
C ALA A 284 -2.15 -1.28 23.51
N PRO A 285 -1.18 -0.45 23.93
CA PRO A 285 -1.12 0.02 25.31
C PRO A 285 -2.31 0.93 25.62
N ASN A 286 -2.80 0.88 26.86
CA ASN A 286 -3.89 1.75 27.32
C ASN A 286 -3.38 3.15 27.71
N SER A 287 -2.72 3.85 26.79
CA SER A 287 -2.18 5.20 27.01
C SER A 287 -3.19 6.30 26.70
N ARG A 288 -3.09 7.43 27.41
CA ARG A 288 -3.95 8.60 27.14
C ARG A 288 -3.61 9.19 25.78
N ALA A 289 -2.33 9.27 25.42
CA ALA A 289 -1.87 9.78 24.15
C ALA A 289 -2.43 8.97 22.96
N LEU A 290 -2.43 7.64 23.05
CA LEU A 290 -2.99 6.79 21.99
C LEU A 290 -4.50 6.99 21.88
N ARG A 291 -5.23 6.99 23.00
CA ARG A 291 -6.69 7.23 22.98
C ARG A 291 -7.03 8.57 22.33
N GLN A 292 -6.27 9.62 22.63
CA GLN A 292 -6.46 10.94 22.00
C GLN A 292 -6.15 10.95 20.51
N ALA A 293 -5.11 10.23 20.08
CA ALA A 293 -4.77 10.09 18.66
C ALA A 293 -5.85 9.29 17.91
N MET A 294 -6.36 8.20 18.50
CA MET A 294 -7.40 7.35 17.92
C MET A 294 -8.74 8.07 17.71
N ILE A 295 -9.06 9.09 18.52
CA ILE A 295 -10.25 9.94 18.29
C ILE A 295 -10.17 10.66 16.93
N LYS A 296 -8.96 11.06 16.50
CA LYS A 296 -8.75 11.72 15.20
C LYS A 296 -8.65 10.69 14.08
N ASP A 297 -7.93 9.61 14.32
CA ASP A 297 -7.74 8.52 13.38
C ASP A 297 -7.60 7.17 14.11
N PRO A 298 -8.60 6.27 14.05
CA PRO A 298 -8.55 4.98 14.73
C PRO A 298 -7.32 4.13 14.38
N LEU A 299 -6.72 4.35 13.19
CA LEU A 299 -5.58 3.59 12.71
C LEU A 299 -4.25 3.93 13.39
N TYR A 300 -4.22 4.94 14.28
CA TYR A 300 -3.10 5.08 15.22
C TYR A 300 -2.87 3.82 16.07
N VAL A 301 -3.86 2.93 16.18
CA VAL A 301 -3.70 1.61 16.80
C VAL A 301 -2.61 0.77 16.13
N LEU A 302 -2.30 0.99 14.84
CA LEU A 302 -1.20 0.33 14.12
C LEU A 302 0.19 0.66 14.71
N MET A 303 0.28 1.66 15.58
CA MET A 303 1.50 1.96 16.36
C MET A 303 1.72 1.00 17.54
N ALA A 304 0.83 0.03 17.79
CA ALA A 304 0.87 -0.87 18.94
C ALA A 304 2.26 -1.44 19.23
N ASN A 305 2.92 -2.03 18.23
CA ASN A 305 4.22 -2.66 18.39
C ASN A 305 5.31 -1.67 18.85
N VAL A 306 5.28 -0.44 18.33
CA VAL A 306 6.19 0.64 18.72
C VAL A 306 5.85 1.14 20.12
N LEU A 307 4.60 1.50 20.38
CA LEU A 307 4.19 2.11 21.66
C LEU A 307 4.31 1.14 22.84
N ASN A 308 4.27 -0.17 22.60
CA ASN A 308 4.52 -1.20 23.61
C ASN A 308 5.99 -1.31 24.01
N LEU A 309 6.92 -0.69 23.28
CA LEU A 309 8.33 -0.58 23.70
C LEU A 309 8.54 0.52 24.75
N PHE A 310 7.73 1.57 24.70
CA PHE A 310 7.85 2.74 25.57
C PHE A 310 6.79 2.69 26.67
N LYS A 311 7.20 2.71 27.94
CA LYS A 311 6.29 2.79 29.09
C LYS A 311 6.02 4.24 29.50
N ASP A 312 6.91 5.17 29.20
CA ASP A 312 6.76 6.60 29.50
C ASP A 312 5.71 7.25 28.57
N GLU A 313 4.70 7.86 29.19
CA GLU A 313 3.62 8.55 28.50
C GLU A 313 4.11 9.77 27.71
N ASN A 314 5.18 10.44 28.15
CA ASN A 314 5.77 11.54 27.41
C ASN A 314 6.42 11.06 26.11
N CYS A 315 7.12 9.94 26.14
CA CYS A 315 7.70 9.33 24.93
C CYS A 315 6.59 8.95 23.94
N ARG A 316 5.52 8.28 24.41
CA ARG A 316 4.36 7.94 23.58
C ARG A 316 3.69 9.16 22.97
N ARG A 317 3.51 10.23 23.77
CA ARG A 317 2.96 11.50 23.29
C ARG A 317 3.84 12.09 22.20
N THR A 318 5.15 12.21 22.42
CA THR A 318 6.09 12.74 21.42
C THR A 318 6.06 11.95 20.12
N ILE A 319 5.98 10.62 20.18
CA ILE A 319 5.85 9.76 18.98
C ILE A 319 4.55 10.07 18.23
N LEU A 320 3.42 10.10 18.93
CA LEU A 320 2.09 10.22 18.33
C LEU A 320 1.77 11.62 17.82
N THR A 321 2.41 12.66 18.38
CA THR A 321 2.22 14.05 17.98
C THR A 321 3.34 14.58 17.09
N LEU A 322 4.26 13.71 16.63
CA LEU A 322 5.33 14.12 15.72
C LEU A 322 4.74 14.58 14.39
N ASP A 323 5.00 15.83 14.05
CA ASP A 323 4.70 16.44 12.74
C ASP A 323 5.79 17.48 12.42
N ARG A 324 6.72 17.11 11.54
CA ARG A 324 7.83 17.97 11.09
C ARG A 324 7.71 18.42 9.64
N HIS A 325 6.59 18.17 8.99
CA HIS A 325 6.41 18.61 7.61
C HIS A 325 6.44 20.15 7.56
N SER A 326 7.30 20.69 6.70
CA SER A 326 7.39 22.13 6.49
C SER A 326 6.08 22.68 5.96
N LYS A 327 5.49 23.68 6.64
CA LYS A 327 4.31 24.42 6.17
C LYS A 327 4.67 25.47 5.09
N SER A 328 5.72 25.23 4.29
CA SER A 328 6.14 26.23 3.29
C SER A 328 5.10 26.33 2.16
N LEU A 329 4.90 27.55 1.67
CA LEU A 329 4.00 27.87 0.55
C LEU A 329 4.34 27.14 -0.76
N PHE A 330 5.55 26.58 -0.87
CA PHE A 330 6.07 25.95 -2.09
C PHE A 330 6.09 24.42 -2.05
N GLY A 331 5.54 23.79 -1.01
CA GLY A 331 5.24 22.34 -1.00
C GLY A 331 6.44 21.38 -1.02
N HIS A 332 7.68 21.87 -0.97
CA HIS A 332 8.87 21.03 -0.90
C HIS A 332 9.42 21.00 0.54
N ASP A 333 9.36 19.82 1.17
CA ASP A 333 10.05 19.55 2.44
C ASP A 333 11.54 19.34 2.12
N PRO A 334 12.47 20.17 2.63
CA PRO A 334 13.89 19.92 2.44
C PRO A 334 14.23 18.54 2.97
N TYR A 335 14.86 17.71 2.13
CA TYR A 335 15.29 16.38 2.53
C TYR A 335 16.44 16.52 3.54
N ASP A 336 16.09 16.44 4.83
CA ASP A 336 17.02 16.40 5.96
C ASP A 336 17.32 14.96 6.42
N GLY A 337 16.71 13.97 5.77
CA GLY A 337 16.83 12.56 6.11
C GLY A 337 16.19 12.18 7.44
N LEU A 338 15.47 13.07 8.13
CA LEU A 338 14.89 12.79 9.45
C LEU A 338 13.46 12.28 9.35
N VAL A 339 13.06 11.47 10.33
CA VAL A 339 11.67 11.03 10.45
C VAL A 339 10.74 12.21 10.73
N LYS A 340 9.61 12.26 10.00
CA LYS A 340 8.71 13.43 10.00
C LYS A 340 7.42 13.27 10.80
N CYS A 341 6.93 12.04 10.95
CA CYS A 341 5.63 11.76 11.56
C CYS A 341 5.55 10.34 12.16
N ALA A 342 4.44 10.03 12.82
CA ALA A 342 4.22 8.75 13.50
C ALA A 342 4.32 7.53 12.55
N THR A 343 3.74 7.62 11.34
CA THR A 343 3.85 6.57 10.30
C THR A 343 5.32 6.36 9.93
N GLY A 344 6.08 7.44 9.76
CA GLY A 344 7.52 7.39 9.52
C GLY A 344 8.29 6.70 10.65
N ILE A 345 7.92 6.91 11.93
CA ILE A 345 8.53 6.22 13.07
C ILE A 345 8.24 4.72 13.00
N ARG A 346 6.98 4.34 12.72
CA ARG A 346 6.59 2.93 12.57
C ARG A 346 7.42 2.24 11.50
N ASP A 347 7.51 2.87 10.33
CA ASP A 347 8.19 2.34 9.16
C ASP A 347 9.70 2.31 9.35
N LEU A 348 10.26 3.28 10.09
CA LEU A 348 11.66 3.32 10.47
C LEU A 348 12.01 2.20 11.45
N MET A 349 11.24 2.04 12.54
CA MET A 349 11.58 1.11 13.61
C MET A 349 11.34 -0.37 13.25
N ARG A 350 10.47 -0.65 12.26
CA ARG A 350 10.18 -1.99 11.72
C ARG A 350 10.02 -3.07 12.81
N VAL A 351 9.23 -2.79 13.84
CA VAL A 351 8.97 -3.74 14.95
C VAL A 351 8.00 -4.83 14.48
N THR A 352 8.50 -5.70 13.59
CA THR A 352 7.74 -6.75 12.90
C THR A 352 8.14 -8.15 13.32
N THR A 353 9.32 -8.32 13.94
CA THR A 353 9.80 -9.61 14.45
C THR A 353 10.20 -9.51 15.92
N GLN A 354 10.24 -10.65 16.60
CA GLN A 354 10.68 -10.72 18.00
C GLN A 354 12.14 -10.27 18.16
N ASP A 355 13.01 -10.57 17.20
CA ASP A 355 14.42 -10.16 17.24
C ASP A 355 14.59 -8.65 17.20
N ILE A 356 13.89 -7.97 16.28
CA ILE A 356 13.92 -6.51 16.20
C ILE A 356 13.29 -5.88 17.44
N ARG A 357 12.19 -6.46 17.94
CA ARG A 357 11.59 -6.03 19.22
C ARG A 357 12.61 -6.11 20.36
N MET A 358 13.34 -7.23 20.48
CA MET A 358 14.36 -7.41 21.52
C MET A 358 15.52 -6.44 21.36
N MET A 359 15.97 -6.15 20.13
CA MET A 359 16.98 -5.12 19.89
C MET A 359 16.59 -3.77 20.49
N TRP A 360 15.37 -3.31 20.19
CA TRP A 360 14.86 -2.05 20.72
C TRP A 360 14.72 -2.06 22.24
N LEU A 361 14.20 -3.15 22.80
CA LEU A 361 14.12 -3.31 24.26
C LEU A 361 15.50 -3.29 24.93
N SER A 362 16.52 -3.91 24.33
CA SER A 362 17.89 -3.87 24.83
C SER A 362 18.49 -2.47 24.76
N LEU A 363 18.26 -1.70 23.69
CA LEU A 363 18.66 -0.29 23.63
C LEU A 363 17.97 0.54 24.71
N ILE A 364 16.65 0.39 24.87
CA ILE A 364 15.85 1.11 25.87
C ILE A 364 16.30 0.75 27.29
N GLN A 365 16.55 -0.53 27.57
CA GLN A 365 17.03 -0.98 28.87
C GLN A 365 18.40 -0.39 29.21
N ARG A 366 19.28 -0.28 28.20
CA ARG A 366 20.66 0.18 28.37
C ARG A 366 20.79 1.70 28.47
N PHE A 367 20.00 2.44 27.72
CA PHE A 367 20.17 3.90 27.56
C PHE A 367 18.96 4.71 28.06
N GLY A 368 17.84 4.08 28.37
CA GLY A 368 16.58 4.72 28.72
C GLY A 368 15.71 5.06 27.51
N GLU A 369 14.41 5.18 27.74
CA GLU A 369 13.41 5.44 26.70
C GLU A 369 13.61 6.79 25.99
N SER A 370 13.75 7.87 26.76
CA SER A 370 13.89 9.23 26.21
C SER A 370 15.18 9.41 25.39
N PRO A 371 16.36 8.94 25.84
CA PRO A 371 17.57 8.97 25.01
C PRO A 371 17.46 8.17 23.71
N VAL A 372 16.83 7.00 23.73
CA VAL A 372 16.58 6.20 22.52
C VAL A 372 15.63 6.90 21.56
N LEU A 373 14.52 7.44 22.07
CA LEU A 373 13.60 8.21 21.25
C LEU A 373 14.29 9.44 20.63
N ASN A 374 15.06 10.19 21.41
CA ASN A 374 15.81 11.34 20.90
C ASN A 374 16.84 10.93 19.85
N TRP A 375 17.48 9.76 19.98
CA TRP A 375 18.36 9.23 18.94
C TRP A 375 17.60 8.92 17.65
N ILE A 376 16.46 8.21 17.72
CA ILE A 376 15.61 7.91 16.56
C ILE A 376 15.17 9.20 15.86
N LEU A 377 14.79 10.22 16.63
CA LEU A 377 14.30 11.49 16.11
C LEU A 377 15.40 12.38 15.49
N ASN A 378 16.68 12.12 15.73
CA ASN A 378 17.78 12.97 15.28
C ASN A 378 18.87 12.21 14.49
N THR A 379 18.61 10.96 14.13
CA THR A 379 19.48 10.15 13.29
C THR A 379 18.86 10.03 11.90
N ALA A 380 19.70 10.03 10.86
CA ALA A 380 19.23 9.87 9.51
C ALA A 380 18.45 8.54 9.38
N TYR A 381 17.32 8.60 8.66
CA TYR A 381 16.41 7.48 8.45
C TYR A 381 17.15 6.26 7.89
N VAL A 382 18.09 6.50 6.97
CA VAL A 382 18.91 5.45 6.36
C VAL A 382 19.79 4.73 7.39
N ASP A 383 20.45 5.44 8.29
CA ASP A 383 21.36 4.83 9.28
C ASP A 383 20.60 3.96 10.29
N VAL A 384 19.42 4.40 10.74
CA VAL A 384 18.58 3.62 11.65
C VAL A 384 18.04 2.38 10.94
N ARG A 385 17.58 2.52 9.70
CA ARG A 385 17.09 1.38 8.90
C ARG A 385 18.21 0.36 8.65
N ASP A 386 19.39 0.83 8.26
CA ASP A 386 20.54 -0.03 7.98
C ASP A 386 21.00 -0.74 9.26
N SER A 387 20.93 -0.07 10.42
CA SER A 387 21.19 -0.70 11.73
C SER A 387 20.26 -1.90 12.00
N ILE A 388 18.97 -1.76 11.70
CA ILE A 388 17.97 -2.84 11.86
C ILE A 388 18.27 -4.00 10.91
N GLU A 389 18.60 -3.69 9.65
CA GLU A 389 18.91 -4.69 8.62
C GLU A 389 20.21 -5.45 8.91
N MET A 390 21.23 -4.78 9.45
CA MET A 390 22.45 -5.46 9.91
C MET A 390 22.15 -6.33 11.13
N TYR A 391 21.44 -5.80 12.13
CA TYR A 391 21.12 -6.56 13.34
C TYR A 391 20.31 -7.84 13.03
N SER A 392 19.36 -7.77 12.11
CA SER A 392 18.54 -8.94 11.73
C SER A 392 19.38 -10.06 11.11
N LYS A 393 20.50 -9.72 10.47
CA LYS A 393 21.45 -10.66 9.86
C LYS A 393 22.56 -11.13 10.81
N LEU A 394 22.69 -10.55 12.01
CA LEU A 394 23.68 -11.01 12.98
C LEU A 394 23.32 -12.39 13.54
N GLN A 395 24.30 -13.28 13.58
CA GLN A 395 24.27 -14.56 14.26
C GLN A 395 24.31 -14.39 15.79
N ALA A 396 23.96 -15.44 16.51
CA ALA A 396 23.84 -15.40 17.98
C ALA A 396 25.12 -14.91 18.68
N ASP A 397 26.29 -15.37 18.24
CA ASP A 397 27.58 -14.99 18.84
C ASP A 397 27.92 -13.51 18.61
N ALA A 398 27.66 -13.01 17.40
CA ALA A 398 27.87 -11.60 17.07
C ALA A 398 26.89 -10.67 17.82
N ARG A 399 25.64 -11.11 18.03
CA ARG A 399 24.69 -10.40 18.91
C ARG A 399 25.18 -10.38 20.36
N LYS A 400 25.75 -11.49 20.85
CA LYS A 400 26.34 -11.56 22.20
C LYS A 400 27.53 -10.60 22.33
N GLU A 401 28.40 -10.54 21.31
CA GLU A 401 29.52 -9.58 21.24
C GLU A 401 29.01 -8.12 21.27
N LEU A 402 27.98 -7.80 20.49
CA LEU A 402 27.38 -6.46 20.45
C LEU A 402 26.91 -6.01 21.82
N TRP A 403 26.11 -6.84 22.49
CA TRP A 403 25.54 -6.48 23.78
C TRP A 403 26.55 -6.55 24.92
N GLY A 404 27.62 -7.35 24.79
CA GLY A 404 28.77 -7.35 25.70
C GLY A 404 29.70 -6.14 25.54
N THR A 405 29.71 -5.51 24.35
CA THR A 405 30.57 -4.36 24.06
C THR A 405 30.05 -3.07 24.69
N LYS A 406 30.94 -2.28 25.30
CA LYS A 406 30.61 -0.94 25.81
C LYS A 406 30.57 0.08 24.67
N PHE A 407 29.43 0.74 24.44
CA PHE A 407 29.31 1.78 23.41
C PHE A 407 28.38 2.93 23.82
N ARG A 408 28.49 4.07 23.12
CA ARG A 408 27.58 5.21 23.23
C ARG A 408 26.44 5.03 22.22
N LEU A 409 25.22 5.44 22.55
CA LEU A 409 24.07 5.27 21.65
C LEU A 409 24.29 5.91 20.25
N ARG A 410 24.93 7.08 20.19
CA ARG A 410 25.26 7.75 18.92
C ARG A 410 26.21 6.94 18.02
N SER A 411 27.00 6.02 18.58
CA SER A 411 27.91 5.15 17.84
C SER A 411 27.31 3.76 17.60
N PHE A 412 26.02 3.54 17.86
CA PHE A 412 25.39 2.21 17.72
C PHE A 412 25.51 1.67 16.30
N HIS A 413 25.21 2.49 15.29
CA HIS A 413 25.35 2.12 13.87
C HIS A 413 26.79 1.71 13.54
N GLU A 414 27.79 2.48 13.97
CA GLU A 414 29.21 2.18 13.74
C GLU A 414 29.66 0.86 14.40
N VAL A 415 29.18 0.59 15.62
CA VAL A 415 29.49 -0.65 16.34
C VAL A 415 28.85 -1.85 15.65
N LEU A 416 27.60 -1.71 15.21
CA LEU A 416 26.93 -2.73 14.41
C LEU A 416 27.69 -3.03 13.12
N ILE A 417 28.13 -2.00 12.39
CA ILE A 417 28.95 -2.17 11.18
C ILE A 417 30.19 -3.00 11.48
N ASN A 418 30.94 -2.67 12.53
CA ASN A 418 32.18 -3.38 12.85
C ASN A 418 31.93 -4.85 13.19
N ILE A 419 30.89 -5.16 13.96
CA ILE A 419 30.55 -6.52 14.36
C ILE A 419 29.98 -7.32 13.19
N PHE A 420 29.08 -6.71 12.41
CA PHE A 420 28.55 -7.32 11.20
C PHE A 420 29.68 -7.62 10.22
N ASN A 421 30.60 -6.68 9.99
CA ASN A 421 31.76 -6.89 9.15
C ASN A 421 32.69 -7.98 9.70
N LYS A 422 32.92 -8.03 11.01
CA LYS A 422 33.71 -9.11 11.61
C LYS A 422 33.05 -10.48 11.41
N GLN A 423 31.74 -10.57 11.56
CA GLN A 423 30.99 -11.80 11.28
C GLN A 423 31.10 -12.21 9.81
N GLU A 424 30.86 -11.28 8.90
CA GLU A 424 30.84 -11.58 7.47
C GLU A 424 32.23 -11.79 6.87
N TYR A 425 33.27 -11.18 7.46
CA TYR A 425 34.57 -10.99 6.82
C TYR A 425 35.80 -11.30 7.69
N GLY A 426 35.61 -11.63 8.98
CA GLY A 426 36.68 -11.69 9.98
C GLY A 426 37.88 -12.57 9.61
N ASP A 427 37.64 -13.63 8.83
CA ASP A 427 38.65 -14.63 8.47
C ASP A 427 38.82 -14.80 6.93
N MET A 428 38.31 -13.87 6.11
CA MET A 428 38.30 -14.04 4.65
C MET A 428 39.53 -13.42 3.96
N HIS A 429 40.32 -14.28 3.30
CA HIS A 429 41.40 -13.87 2.40
C HIS A 429 40.85 -13.42 1.05
N LEU A 430 41.35 -12.28 0.55
CA LEU A 430 41.04 -11.80 -0.79
C LEU A 430 42.02 -12.40 -1.81
N PRO A 431 41.61 -12.55 -3.10
CA PRO A 431 42.50 -13.00 -4.14
C PRO A 431 43.77 -12.14 -4.22
N MET A 432 44.94 -12.77 -4.12
CA MET A 432 46.20 -12.06 -4.31
C MET A 432 46.42 -11.80 -5.79
N ILE A 433 46.74 -10.56 -6.16
CA ILE A 433 47.11 -10.20 -7.53
C ILE A 433 48.45 -9.45 -7.47
N PRO A 434 49.58 -10.17 -7.30
CA PRO A 434 50.89 -9.54 -7.10
C PRO A 434 51.30 -8.60 -8.25
N ALA A 435 50.81 -8.85 -9.46
CA ALA A 435 51.07 -8.02 -10.64
C ALA A 435 50.56 -6.57 -10.50
N LEU A 436 49.63 -6.29 -9.59
CA LEU A 436 49.13 -4.94 -9.32
C LEU A 436 49.95 -4.20 -8.26
N ASN A 437 50.85 -4.89 -7.55
CA ASN A 437 51.66 -4.27 -6.51
C ASN A 437 52.85 -3.51 -7.12
N ALA A 438 53.11 -2.29 -6.66
CA ALA A 438 54.21 -1.47 -7.16
C ALA A 438 54.62 -0.41 -6.14
N ASP A 439 55.88 0.02 -6.20
CA ASP A 439 56.40 1.15 -5.43
C ASP A 439 56.85 2.24 -6.42
N LEU A 440 56.22 3.41 -6.37
CA LEU A 440 56.47 4.51 -7.30
C LEU A 440 56.42 5.85 -6.56
N ASN A 441 57.50 6.63 -6.66
CA ASN A 441 57.56 8.02 -6.15
C ASN A 441 57.12 8.18 -4.68
N GLY A 442 57.51 7.24 -3.79
CA GLY A 442 57.13 7.27 -2.36
C GLY A 442 55.70 6.83 -2.07
N LEU A 443 55.02 6.24 -3.07
CA LEU A 443 53.70 5.64 -2.95
C LEU A 443 53.76 4.14 -3.21
N HIS A 444 53.06 3.38 -2.37
CA HIS A 444 52.97 1.93 -2.43
C HIS A 444 51.57 1.52 -2.88
N PHE A 445 51.50 0.80 -3.99
CA PHE A 445 50.29 0.23 -4.55
C PHE A 445 50.20 -1.22 -4.09
N ALA A 446 49.10 -1.58 -3.43
CA ALA A 446 48.91 -2.94 -2.94
C ALA A 446 47.45 -3.38 -2.99
N VAL A 447 47.24 -4.64 -3.36
CA VAL A 447 45.94 -5.31 -3.18
C VAL A 447 45.78 -5.71 -1.71
N PRO A 448 44.68 -5.34 -1.03
CA PRO A 448 44.42 -5.77 0.34
C PRO A 448 44.38 -7.30 0.44
N LYS A 449 45.02 -7.85 1.48
CA LYS A 449 45.18 -9.31 1.65
C LYS A 449 43.95 -9.96 2.27
N THR A 450 43.25 -9.22 3.10
CA THR A 450 42.03 -9.67 3.77
C THR A 450 40.89 -8.68 3.56
N ALA A 451 39.67 -9.16 3.66
CA ALA A 451 38.50 -8.29 3.66
C ALA A 451 38.52 -7.32 4.86
N ALA A 452 39.12 -7.71 5.99
CA ALA A 452 39.37 -6.83 7.13
C ALA A 452 40.31 -5.65 6.79
N ASP A 453 41.38 -5.89 6.03
CA ASP A 453 42.28 -4.82 5.55
C ASP A 453 41.52 -3.82 4.67
N LEU A 454 40.71 -4.34 3.75
CA LEU A 454 39.89 -3.52 2.86
C LEU A 454 38.91 -2.64 3.66
N MET A 455 38.31 -3.16 4.74
CA MET A 455 37.43 -2.39 5.63
C MET A 455 38.19 -1.31 6.41
N ILE A 456 39.36 -1.62 6.96
CA ILE A 456 40.20 -0.66 7.70
C ILE A 456 40.59 0.51 6.78
N ILE A 457 40.97 0.19 5.54
CA ILE A 457 41.35 1.19 4.54
C ILE A 457 40.14 2.05 4.17
N GLY A 458 38.98 1.43 3.96
CA GLY A 458 37.77 2.18 3.66
C GLY A 458 37.33 3.13 4.76
N LYS A 459 37.50 2.72 6.03
CA LYS A 459 37.28 3.60 7.19
C LYS A 459 38.24 4.78 7.23
N LYS A 460 39.53 4.56 6.96
CA LYS A 460 40.55 5.63 6.94
C LYS A 460 40.30 6.64 5.80
N LEU A 461 39.87 6.16 4.64
CA LEU A 461 39.58 6.97 3.45
C LEU A 461 38.12 7.48 3.39
N ARG A 462 37.28 7.13 4.38
CA ARG A 462 35.84 7.44 4.40
C ARG A 462 35.13 7.05 3.09
N ASN A 463 35.45 5.88 2.56
CA ASN A 463 34.86 5.36 1.31
C ASN A 463 34.02 4.10 1.55
N CYS A 464 33.21 3.70 0.57
CA CYS A 464 32.27 2.56 0.68
C CYS A 464 32.78 1.29 -0.01
N VAL A 465 34.05 0.91 0.23
CA VAL A 465 34.68 -0.26 -0.41
C VAL A 465 34.13 -1.62 0.05
N GLY A 466 33.36 -1.66 1.14
CA GLY A 466 32.70 -2.90 1.62
C GLY A 466 31.66 -3.49 0.67
N SER A 467 31.11 -2.69 -0.25
CA SER A 467 30.14 -3.16 -1.24
C SER A 467 30.75 -3.93 -2.42
N TYR A 468 32.08 -3.95 -2.58
CA TYR A 468 32.75 -4.58 -3.73
C TYR A 468 33.09 -6.05 -3.52
N ARG A 469 32.84 -6.62 -2.33
CA ARG A 469 33.24 -7.98 -1.97
C ARG A 469 32.87 -9.01 -3.02
N ASP A 470 31.58 -9.11 -3.37
CA ASP A 470 31.12 -10.18 -4.26
C ASP A 470 31.77 -10.04 -5.64
N GLN A 471 32.04 -8.81 -6.09
CA GLN A 471 32.72 -8.56 -7.36
C GLN A 471 34.22 -8.89 -7.30
N VAL A 472 34.87 -8.62 -6.17
CA VAL A 472 36.28 -8.96 -5.93
C VAL A 472 36.47 -10.47 -5.78
N MET A 473 35.58 -11.13 -5.03
CA MET A 473 35.58 -12.58 -4.84
C MET A 473 35.28 -13.33 -6.13
N ASN A 474 34.38 -12.79 -6.97
CA ASN A 474 34.11 -13.35 -8.30
C ASN A 474 35.21 -13.02 -9.33
N GLY A 475 36.26 -12.30 -8.93
CA GLY A 475 37.41 -11.95 -9.79
C GLY A 475 37.11 -10.91 -10.87
N ASN A 476 35.92 -10.30 -10.86
CA ASN A 476 35.49 -9.31 -11.86
C ASN A 476 36.05 -7.90 -11.57
N THR A 477 36.40 -7.65 -10.31
CA THR A 477 36.90 -6.37 -9.82
C THR A 477 38.14 -6.59 -8.96
N ALA A 478 39.13 -5.70 -9.02
CA ALA A 478 40.22 -5.66 -8.05
C ALA A 478 40.24 -4.29 -7.36
N ILE A 479 40.55 -4.28 -6.07
CA ILE A 479 40.76 -3.05 -5.32
C ILE A 479 42.24 -2.88 -5.03
N VAL A 480 42.81 -1.76 -5.47
CA VAL A 480 44.19 -1.39 -5.20
C VAL A 480 44.21 -0.20 -4.25
N VAL A 481 44.98 -0.31 -3.19
CA VAL A 481 45.14 0.74 -2.18
C VAL A 481 46.50 1.38 -2.38
N VAL A 482 46.51 2.70 -2.36
CA VAL A 482 47.73 3.50 -2.45
C VAL A 482 48.05 4.04 -1.07
N THR A 483 49.23 3.76 -0.54
CA THR A 483 49.73 4.29 0.73
C THR A 483 50.99 5.13 0.54
N ASN A 484 51.22 6.13 1.39
CA ASN A 484 52.49 6.85 1.44
C ASN A 484 53.59 6.07 2.20
N ASP A 485 54.80 6.61 2.27
CA ASP A 485 55.95 6.04 3.02
C ASP A 485 55.67 5.77 4.51
N ARG A 486 54.62 6.39 5.08
CA ARG A 486 54.18 6.13 6.47
C ARG A 486 53.11 5.03 6.54
N MET A 487 52.89 4.30 5.45
CA MET A 487 51.84 3.29 5.27
C MET A 487 50.42 3.84 5.55
N GLN A 488 50.22 5.14 5.37
CA GLN A 488 48.90 5.76 5.49
C GLN A 488 48.18 5.69 4.13
N PRO A 489 46.95 5.15 4.07
CA PRO A 489 46.16 5.15 2.83
C PRO A 489 45.88 6.57 2.36
N VAL A 490 46.19 6.84 1.09
CA VAL A 490 45.97 8.13 0.43
C VAL A 490 44.99 8.04 -0.75
N ALA A 491 44.84 6.86 -1.36
CA ALA A 491 43.85 6.62 -2.40
C ALA A 491 43.39 5.15 -2.42
N CYS A 492 42.23 4.91 -3.04
CA CYS A 492 41.70 3.57 -3.28
C CYS A 492 41.09 3.51 -4.68
N LEU A 493 41.58 2.56 -5.47
CA LEU A 493 41.33 2.41 -6.89
C LEU A 493 40.53 1.13 -7.13
N GLU A 494 39.55 1.22 -8.02
CA GLU A 494 38.74 0.10 -8.50
C GLU A 494 39.17 -0.22 -9.92
N LEU A 495 39.61 -1.46 -10.13
CA LEU A 495 39.92 -2.00 -11.44
C LEU A 495 38.80 -2.94 -11.87
N ARG A 496 38.32 -2.79 -13.10
CA ARG A 496 37.35 -3.72 -13.70
C ARG A 496 38.02 -4.61 -14.73
N LYS A 497 37.68 -5.88 -14.66
CA LYS A 497 38.14 -6.90 -15.59
C LYS A 497 37.34 -6.79 -16.91
N ASP A 498 38.04 -6.80 -18.04
CA ASP A 498 37.49 -7.02 -19.37
C ASP A 498 38.12 -8.30 -19.92
N GLN A 499 37.31 -9.32 -20.19
CA GLN A 499 37.76 -10.68 -20.47
C GLN A 499 38.68 -11.26 -19.37
N GLU A 500 39.96 -11.48 -19.67
CA GLU A 500 40.95 -12.07 -18.75
C GLU A 500 41.88 -11.05 -18.07
N GLN A 501 41.78 -9.76 -18.38
CA GLN A 501 42.69 -8.72 -17.87
C GLN A 501 41.96 -7.53 -17.25
N PHE A 502 42.57 -6.89 -16.26
CA PHE A 502 42.08 -5.60 -15.75
C PHE A 502 42.48 -4.52 -16.74
N THR A 503 41.51 -3.81 -17.30
CA THR A 503 41.76 -2.80 -18.36
C THR A 503 41.19 -1.44 -18.02
N ARG A 504 40.24 -1.35 -17.08
CA ARG A 504 39.55 -0.09 -16.75
C ARG A 504 39.80 0.30 -15.30
N LEU A 505 40.28 1.51 -15.09
CA LEU A 505 40.52 2.13 -13.79
C LEU A 505 39.43 3.17 -13.50
N VAL A 506 38.76 3.02 -12.36
CA VAL A 506 37.92 4.06 -11.76
C VAL A 506 38.33 4.27 -10.30
N GLN A 507 38.09 5.44 -9.73
CA GLN A 507 38.31 5.65 -8.30
C GLN A 507 37.16 5.00 -7.51
N ALA A 508 37.48 4.27 -6.44
CA ALA A 508 36.45 3.61 -5.65
C ALA A 508 35.51 4.63 -4.97
N LYS A 509 34.19 4.39 -5.04
CA LYS A 509 33.07 5.22 -4.52
C LYS A 509 33.45 6.29 -3.47
N LEU A 510 33.27 7.56 -3.85
CA LEU A 510 33.76 8.78 -3.18
C LEU A 510 32.86 9.38 -2.08
N PHE A 511 32.09 8.60 -1.31
CA PHE A 511 31.13 9.20 -0.36
C PHE A 511 31.78 10.19 0.66
N GLY A 512 33.09 10.08 0.92
CA GLY A 512 33.87 11.10 1.63
C GLY A 512 35.36 11.19 1.24
N ASN A 513 35.74 10.68 0.05
CA ASN A 513 37.13 10.67 -0.43
C ASN A 513 37.37 11.83 -1.42
N GLN A 514 38.57 12.40 -1.47
CA GLN A 514 38.92 13.42 -2.45
C GLN A 514 39.30 12.75 -3.77
N CYS A 515 38.87 13.32 -4.91
CA CYS A 515 39.27 12.84 -6.23
C CYS A 515 40.81 12.84 -6.34
N VAL A 516 41.39 11.76 -6.84
CA VAL A 516 42.85 11.61 -7.01
C VAL A 516 43.39 12.75 -7.89
N ALA A 517 42.62 13.18 -8.90
CA ALA A 517 42.91 14.34 -9.74
C ALA A 517 43.22 15.64 -8.95
N ASN A 518 42.68 15.79 -7.73
CA ASN A 518 42.94 16.98 -6.90
C ASN A 518 44.34 17.02 -6.28
N ASN A 519 45.08 15.90 -6.30
CA ASN A 519 46.46 15.83 -5.83
C ASN A 519 47.37 15.39 -6.97
N ARG A 520 48.15 16.33 -7.52
CA ARG A 520 49.00 16.12 -8.69
C ARG A 520 50.02 15.00 -8.51
N ASP A 521 50.61 14.87 -7.32
CA ASP A 521 51.64 13.87 -7.04
C ASP A 521 51.03 12.47 -7.01
N ILE A 522 49.86 12.32 -6.38
CA ILE A 522 49.13 11.05 -6.35
C ILE A 522 48.60 10.70 -7.74
N ASN A 523 48.02 11.66 -8.46
CA ASN A 523 47.48 11.46 -9.80
C ASN A 523 48.59 11.05 -10.79
N GLY A 524 49.75 11.72 -10.74
CA GLY A 524 50.90 11.39 -11.57
C GLY A 524 51.39 9.96 -11.34
N ALA A 525 51.53 9.54 -10.08
CA ALA A 525 51.93 8.18 -9.75
C ALA A 525 50.88 7.13 -10.15
N VAL A 526 49.58 7.44 -10.02
CA VAL A 526 48.49 6.55 -10.45
C VAL A 526 48.49 6.36 -11.96
N LEU A 527 48.71 7.42 -12.74
CA LEU A 527 48.81 7.34 -14.21
C LEU A 527 50.06 6.58 -14.65
N GLU A 528 51.20 6.82 -14.00
CA GLU A 528 52.44 6.09 -14.30
C GLU A 528 52.28 4.59 -14.03
N TRP A 529 51.67 4.25 -12.89
CA TRP A 529 51.33 2.88 -12.53
C TRP A 529 50.37 2.23 -13.53
N ALA A 530 49.27 2.91 -13.87
CA ALA A 530 48.26 2.41 -14.80
C ALA A 530 48.85 2.19 -16.21
N ASN A 531 49.67 3.14 -16.70
CA ASN A 531 50.36 3.02 -17.98
C ASN A 531 51.31 1.81 -18.04
N LYS A 532 52.07 1.55 -16.97
CA LYS A 532 52.95 0.36 -16.88
C LYS A 532 52.17 -0.94 -16.99
N LEU A 533 50.93 -0.96 -16.49
CA LEU A 533 50.05 -2.12 -16.51
C LEU A 533 49.08 -2.14 -17.71
N LYS A 534 49.15 -1.15 -18.60
CA LYS A 534 48.23 -0.96 -19.73
C LYS A 534 46.75 -0.88 -19.30
N ILE A 535 46.49 -0.19 -18.19
CA ILE A 535 45.17 0.05 -17.64
C ILE A 535 44.75 1.47 -17.99
N GLU A 536 43.55 1.64 -18.53
CA GLU A 536 43.02 2.94 -18.95
C GLU A 536 42.14 3.58 -17.86
N PRO A 537 42.39 4.84 -17.46
CA PRO A 537 41.47 5.61 -16.62
C PRO A 537 40.14 5.85 -17.35
N CYS A 538 39.02 5.49 -16.71
CA CYS A 538 37.67 5.61 -17.27
C CYS A 538 36.75 6.50 -16.40
N THR A 539 37.32 7.39 -15.59
CA THR A 539 36.57 8.34 -14.75
C THR A 539 37.23 9.71 -14.74
N ILE A 540 36.43 10.76 -14.51
CA ILE A 540 36.91 12.13 -14.28
C ILE A 540 37.70 12.27 -12.97
N ASP A 541 37.59 11.30 -12.07
CA ASP A 541 38.26 11.32 -10.76
C ASP A 541 39.78 11.03 -10.85
N VAL A 542 40.24 10.54 -12.00
CA VAL A 542 41.65 10.28 -12.35
C VAL A 542 41.90 10.95 -13.71
N GLU A 543 42.49 12.14 -13.70
CA GLU A 543 42.62 12.96 -14.89
C GLU A 543 43.92 12.62 -15.64
N ALA A 544 43.81 11.95 -16.79
CA ALA A 544 44.93 11.82 -17.72
C ALA A 544 45.19 13.19 -18.35
N GLN A 545 46.27 13.87 -17.94
CA GLN A 545 46.70 15.08 -18.65
C GLN A 545 47.05 14.68 -20.09
N VAL A 546 46.22 15.11 -21.04
CA VAL A 546 46.60 15.18 -22.44
C VAL A 546 47.63 16.30 -22.54
N SER A 547 48.89 15.94 -22.75
CA SER A 547 49.90 16.90 -23.24
C SER A 547 49.68 17.19 -24.70
#